data_AF-A0A2V6KUV3-F1
#
_entry.id   AF-A0A2V6KUV3-F1
#
_cell.length_a   1.000
_cell.length_b   1.000
_cell.length_c   1.000
_cell.angle_alpha   90.00
_cell.angle_beta   90.00
_cell.angle_gamma   90.00
#
_symmetry.space_group_name_H-M   'P 1'
#
loop_
_entity.id
_entity.type
_entity.pdbx_description
1 polymer ?
#
loop_
_entity_poly.entity_id
_entity_poly.type
_entity_poly.pdbx_seq_one_letter_code
_entity_poly.pdbx_strand_id
1 'polypeptide(L)'
;DLRDGEVAKIISKLQDLPGQDLFQYIDDNGEVRDVGSQDVNDYLREITNKDFTAKDFRTWAGTLLSALALDAQGGFETKTQAKANIKTAICAVAELLGNTPTICRRCYVHPAVLETYSAAAQIPGLRQAMQKSGARRLRSAETAVLRFLRSQVGKI
;
A
#
# COMPACT_ATOMS: atom_id res chain seq x y z
N ASP A 1 4.68 12.92 -11.55
CA ASP A 1 3.73 14.05 -11.51
C ASP A 1 3.00 14.06 -10.17
N LEU A 2 3.27 15.06 -9.33
CA LEU A 2 2.71 15.18 -7.97
C LEU A 2 1.36 15.90 -8.06
N ARG A 3 0.28 15.19 -7.77
CA ARG A 3 -1.09 15.73 -7.88
C ARG A 3 -1.53 16.53 -6.65
N ASP A 4 -0.75 16.47 -5.58
CA ASP A 4 -1.02 17.18 -4.34
C ASP A 4 -0.19 18.46 -4.27
N GLY A 5 -0.89 19.60 -4.28
CA GLY A 5 -0.27 20.92 -4.31
C GLY A 5 0.46 21.29 -3.02
N GLU A 6 0.12 20.69 -1.88
CA GLU A 6 0.83 20.90 -0.62
C GLU A 6 2.14 20.12 -0.60
N VAL A 7 2.10 18.84 -0.97
CA VAL A 7 3.31 18.01 -1.10
C VAL A 7 4.26 18.60 -2.14
N ALA A 8 3.76 19.09 -3.27
CA ALA A 8 4.57 19.73 -4.29
C ALA A 8 5.29 20.98 -3.77
N LYS A 9 4.61 21.82 -2.97
CA LYS A 9 5.23 22.99 -2.33
C LYS A 9 6.31 22.59 -1.34
N ILE A 10 6.08 21.56 -0.54
CA ILE A 10 7.09 21.05 0.41
C ILE A 10 8.32 20.54 -0.35
N ILE A 11 8.12 19.72 -1.38
CA ILE A 11 9.22 19.20 -2.21
C ILE A 11 10.00 20.33 -2.88
N SER A 12 9.33 21.36 -3.38
CA SER A 12 10.02 22.53 -3.96
C SER A 12 10.94 23.20 -2.93
N LYS A 13 10.46 23.42 -1.69
CA LYS A 13 11.28 24.02 -0.63
C LYS A 13 12.46 23.14 -0.24
N LEU A 14 12.28 21.82 -0.25
CA LEU A 14 13.34 20.86 0.02
C LEU A 14 14.43 20.88 -1.06
N GLN A 15 14.05 21.06 -2.33
CA GLN A 15 14.99 21.16 -3.45
C GLN A 15 15.84 22.46 -3.42
N ASP A 16 15.36 23.49 -2.74
CA ASP A 16 16.10 24.76 -2.57
C ASP A 16 17.20 24.66 -1.50
N LEU A 17 17.24 23.58 -0.71
CA LEU A 17 18.26 23.36 0.31
C LEU A 17 19.60 22.91 -0.33
N PRO A 18 20.75 23.34 0.23
CA PRO A 18 22.05 22.97 -0.30
C PRO A 18 22.36 21.49 0.04
N GLY A 19 22.63 20.67 -0.97
CA GLY A 19 22.97 19.26 -0.76
C GLY A 19 22.67 18.40 -1.99
N GLN A 20 22.89 17.09 -1.86
CA GLN A 20 22.46 16.10 -2.86
C GLN A 20 21.16 15.38 -2.45
N ASP A 21 20.85 15.36 -1.16
CA ASP A 21 19.70 14.63 -0.62
C ASP A 21 18.45 15.50 -0.57
N LEU A 22 17.33 14.94 -1.00
CA LEU A 22 16.06 15.66 -1.08
C LEU A 22 15.39 15.81 0.30
N PHE A 23 15.53 14.83 1.18
CA PHE A 23 14.85 14.85 2.47
C PHE A 23 15.77 15.41 3.54
N GLN A 24 15.72 16.73 3.72
CA GLN A 24 16.55 17.48 4.66
C GLN A 24 15.72 18.50 5.44
N TYR A 25 16.22 18.92 6.60
CA TYR A 25 15.65 20.02 7.37
C TYR A 25 16.76 20.87 8.00
N ILE A 26 16.44 22.10 8.39
CA ILE A 26 17.33 22.96 9.16
C ILE A 26 16.98 22.78 10.64
N ASP A 27 17.96 22.41 11.46
CA ASP A 27 17.78 22.27 12.90
C ASP A 27 17.80 23.63 13.63
N ASP A 28 17.55 23.62 14.94
CA ASP A 28 17.52 24.83 15.76
C ASP A 28 18.84 25.62 15.79
N ASN A 29 19.96 24.99 15.41
CA ASN A 29 21.28 25.61 15.31
C ASN A 29 21.55 26.19 13.92
N GLY A 30 20.62 26.05 12.98
CA GLY A 30 20.80 26.48 11.59
C GLY A 30 21.57 25.48 10.72
N GLU A 31 21.82 24.26 11.21
CA GLU A 31 22.53 23.23 10.46
C GLU A 31 21.57 22.40 9.60
N VAL A 32 21.98 22.04 8.39
CA VAL A 32 21.23 21.13 7.53
C VAL A 32 21.42 19.69 8.03
N ARG A 33 20.31 19.00 8.26
CA ARG A 33 20.24 17.60 8.70
C ARG A 33 19.52 16.76 7.67
N ASP A 34 20.05 15.58 7.38
CA ASP A 34 19.38 14.58 6.55
C ASP A 34 18.27 13.88 7.35
N VAL A 35 17.20 13.50 6.67
CA VAL A 35 16.13 12.64 7.20
C VAL A 35 16.39 11.21 6.76
N GLY A 36 16.78 10.36 7.71
CA GLY A 36 16.98 8.94 7.52
C GLY A 36 15.73 8.11 7.78
N SER A 37 15.85 6.81 7.51
CA SER A 37 14.78 5.85 7.81
C SER A 37 14.46 5.72 9.31
N GLN A 38 15.46 5.98 10.17
CA GLN A 38 15.29 5.93 11.61
C GLN A 38 14.39 7.07 12.09
N ASP A 39 14.61 8.30 11.60
CA ASP A 39 13.82 9.48 11.94
C ASP A 39 12.33 9.28 11.60
N VAL A 40 12.06 8.69 10.43
CA VAL A 40 10.68 8.37 10.02
C VAL A 40 10.04 7.34 10.94
N ASN A 41 10.76 6.28 11.31
CA ASN A 41 10.22 5.24 12.19
C ASN A 41 10.02 5.75 13.63
N ASP A 42 10.91 6.61 14.12
CA ASP A 42 10.79 7.21 15.45
C ASP A 42 9.60 8.15 15.51
N TYR A 43 9.41 8.99 14.49
CA TYR A 43 8.21 9.83 14.36
C TYR A 43 6.92 9.00 14.32
N LEU A 44 6.88 7.91 13.54
CA LEU A 44 5.71 7.03 13.49
C LEU A 44 5.40 6.40 14.85
N ARG A 45 6.43 5.99 15.60
CA ARG A 45 6.26 5.43 16.94
C ARG A 45 5.71 6.49 17.90
N GLU A 46 6.24 7.71 17.85
CA GLU A 46 5.80 8.83 18.68
C GLU A 46 4.31 9.14 18.48
N ILE A 47 3.88 9.33 17.23
CA ILE A 47 2.49 9.76 16.96
C ILE A 47 1.46 8.63 17.12
N THR A 48 1.87 7.37 16.99
CA THR A 48 0.94 6.23 17.08
C THR A 48 0.96 5.53 18.44
N ASN A 49 2.02 5.74 19.24
CA ASN A 49 2.33 4.99 20.45
C ASN A 49 2.25 3.47 20.25
N LYS A 50 2.68 3.01 19.07
CA LYS A 50 2.63 1.60 18.62
C LYS A 50 3.91 1.28 17.86
N ASP A 51 4.21 -0.01 17.75
CA ASP A 51 5.35 -0.53 16.98
C ASP A 51 5.04 -0.58 15.48
N PHE A 52 4.56 0.52 14.91
CA PHE A 52 4.42 0.68 13.47
C PHE A 52 5.70 1.22 12.85
N THR A 53 5.99 0.75 11.64
CA THR A 53 7.14 1.15 10.84
C THR A 53 6.69 1.62 9.47
N ALA A 54 7.58 2.27 8.73
CA ALA A 54 7.33 2.65 7.33
C ALA A 54 6.96 1.44 6.45
N LYS A 55 7.43 0.23 6.80
CA LYS A 55 7.12 -1.01 6.09
C LYS A 55 5.64 -1.37 6.18
N ASP A 56 4.97 -1.08 7.29
CA ASP A 56 3.57 -1.45 7.50
C ASP A 56 2.64 -0.73 6.51
N PHE A 57 2.96 0.53 6.16
CA PHE A 57 2.26 1.25 5.10
C PHE A 57 2.39 0.54 3.75
N ARG A 58 3.58 0.05 3.40
CA ARG A 58 3.82 -0.69 2.15
C ARG A 58 3.11 -2.04 2.17
N THR A 59 3.03 -2.72 3.30
CA THR A 59 2.30 -3.99 3.44
C THR A 59 0.79 -3.78 3.36
N TRP A 60 0.25 -2.73 3.98
CA TRP A 60 -1.15 -2.38 3.82
C TRP A 60 -1.48 -2.01 2.36
N ALA A 61 -0.68 -1.12 1.76
CA ALA A 61 -0.84 -0.70 0.37
C ALA A 61 -0.74 -1.89 -0.59
N GLY A 62 0.27 -2.75 -0.44
CA GLY A 62 0.44 -3.94 -1.27
C GLY A 62 -0.75 -4.90 -1.19
N THR A 63 -1.29 -5.10 0.01
CA THR A 63 -2.47 -5.94 0.24
C THR A 63 -3.73 -5.34 -0.40
N LEU A 64 -3.99 -4.05 -0.17
CA LEU A 64 -5.14 -3.34 -0.74
C LEU A 64 -5.08 -3.30 -2.27
N LEU A 65 -3.93 -2.90 -2.84
CA LEU A 65 -3.74 -2.83 -4.28
C LEU A 65 -3.86 -4.20 -4.94
N SER A 66 -3.40 -5.27 -4.27
CA SER A 66 -3.56 -6.63 -4.78
C SER A 66 -5.04 -7.04 -4.82
N ALA A 67 -5.79 -6.73 -3.77
CA ALA A 67 -7.23 -6.99 -3.74
C ALA A 67 -7.97 -6.24 -4.87
N LEU A 68 -7.63 -4.97 -5.09
CA LEU A 68 -8.18 -4.15 -6.17
C LEU A 68 -7.80 -4.67 -7.56
N ALA A 69 -6.54 -5.05 -7.76
CA ALA A 69 -6.06 -5.58 -9.03
C ALA A 69 -6.76 -6.91 -9.36
N LEU A 70 -6.98 -7.77 -8.36
CA LEU A 70 -7.71 -9.02 -8.52
C LEU A 70 -9.20 -8.80 -8.83
N ASP A 71 -9.85 -7.84 -8.15
CA ASP A 71 -11.23 -7.44 -8.49
C ASP A 71 -11.33 -6.97 -9.95
N ALA A 72 -10.34 -6.22 -10.43
CA ALA A 72 -10.25 -5.78 -11.82
C ALA A 72 -9.99 -6.93 -12.82
N GLN A 73 -9.33 -8.02 -12.42
CA GLN A 73 -9.22 -9.24 -13.25
C GLN A 73 -10.56 -9.97 -13.37
N GLY A 74 -11.49 -9.75 -12.44
CA GLY A 74 -12.79 -10.40 -12.42
C GLY A 74 -12.71 -11.89 -12.06
N GLY A 75 -13.74 -12.64 -12.47
CA GLY A 75 -13.87 -14.07 -12.20
C GLY A 75 -12.91 -14.94 -13.02
N PHE A 76 -12.93 -16.24 -12.75
CA PHE A 76 -12.23 -17.25 -13.55
C PHE A 76 -13.04 -18.54 -13.62
N GLU A 77 -12.79 -19.34 -14.66
CA GLU A 77 -13.43 -20.64 -14.86
C GLU A 77 -12.48 -21.80 -14.53
N THR A 78 -11.17 -21.57 -14.60
CA THR A 78 -10.15 -22.62 -14.40
C THR A 78 -9.10 -22.22 -13.36
N LYS A 79 -8.49 -23.22 -12.72
CA LYS A 79 -7.35 -23.01 -11.81
C LYS A 79 -6.16 -22.36 -12.52
N THR A 80 -5.95 -22.63 -13.81
CA THR A 80 -4.88 -22.01 -14.60
C THR A 80 -5.13 -20.51 -14.78
N GLN A 81 -6.38 -20.13 -15.10
CA GLN A 81 -6.77 -18.73 -15.20
C GLN A 81 -6.66 -18.01 -13.85
N ALA A 82 -7.09 -18.64 -12.75
CA ALA A 82 -6.91 -18.07 -11.41
C ALA A 82 -5.43 -17.75 -11.10
N LYS A 83 -4.51 -18.67 -11.41
CA LYS A 83 -3.07 -18.46 -11.24
C LYS A 83 -2.54 -17.34 -12.15
N ALA A 84 -3.03 -17.24 -13.38
CA ALA A 84 -2.65 -16.18 -14.30
C ALA A 84 -3.11 -14.80 -13.78
N ASN A 85 -4.36 -14.69 -13.33
CA ASN A 85 -4.92 -13.46 -12.75
C ASN A 85 -4.11 -13.01 -11.52
N ILE A 86 -3.76 -13.94 -10.63
CA ILE A 86 -2.90 -13.66 -9.47
C ILE A 86 -1.51 -13.18 -9.89
N LYS A 87 -0.90 -13.83 -10.88
CA LYS A 87 0.40 -13.41 -11.41
C LYS A 87 0.32 -11.98 -11.95
N THR A 88 -0.68 -11.67 -12.77
CA THR A 88 -0.90 -10.33 -13.33
C THR A 88 -1.07 -9.29 -12.22
N ALA A 89 -1.91 -9.56 -11.23
CA ALA A 89 -2.13 -8.66 -10.10
C ALA A 89 -0.84 -8.40 -9.31
N ILE A 90 -0.10 -9.47 -8.96
CA ILE A 90 1.17 -9.34 -8.23
C ILE A 90 2.21 -8.54 -9.03
N CYS A 91 2.33 -8.77 -10.33
CA CYS A 91 3.26 -8.01 -11.17
C CYS A 91 2.93 -6.51 -11.17
N ALA A 92 1.64 -6.16 -11.33
CA ALA A 92 1.20 -4.77 -11.31
C ALA A 92 1.49 -4.09 -9.96
N VAL A 93 1.22 -4.77 -8.84
CA VAL A 93 1.52 -4.22 -7.50
C VAL A 93 3.02 -4.13 -7.26
N ALA A 94 3.79 -5.12 -7.72
CA ALA A 94 5.24 -5.12 -7.59
C ALA A 94 5.88 -3.91 -8.29
N GLU A 95 5.42 -3.59 -9.50
CA GLU A 95 5.82 -2.40 -10.24
C GLU A 95 5.51 -1.12 -9.47
N LEU A 96 4.27 -0.97 -8.97
CA LEU A 96 3.85 0.20 -8.19
C LEU A 96 4.67 0.38 -6.89
N LEU A 97 5.07 -0.72 -6.25
CA LEU A 97 5.86 -0.66 -5.03
C LEU A 97 7.37 -0.59 -5.29
N GLY A 98 7.84 -0.75 -6.53
CA GLY A 98 9.26 -0.81 -6.86
C GLY A 98 9.96 -2.07 -6.32
N ASN A 99 9.26 -3.21 -6.27
CA ASN A 99 9.80 -4.50 -5.84
C ASN A 99 9.77 -5.53 -6.96
N THR A 100 10.49 -6.64 -6.80
CA THR A 100 10.27 -7.82 -7.66
C THR A 100 8.93 -8.50 -7.32
N PRO A 101 8.28 -9.19 -8.28
CA PRO A 101 7.03 -9.93 -8.02
C PRO A 101 7.13 -10.90 -6.85
N THR A 102 8.28 -11.59 -6.71
CA THR A 102 8.55 -12.53 -5.62
C THR A 102 8.57 -11.83 -4.26
N ILE A 103 9.27 -10.69 -4.16
CA ILE A 103 9.34 -9.91 -2.91
C ILE A 103 8.00 -9.27 -2.58
N CYS A 104 7.30 -8.71 -3.59
CA CYS A 104 5.95 -8.17 -3.44
C CYS A 104 5.02 -9.21 -2.81
N ARG A 105 4.92 -10.39 -3.45
CA ARG A 105 4.04 -11.46 -2.99
C ARG A 105 4.39 -11.95 -1.58
N ARG A 106 5.67 -12.11 -1.27
CA ARG A 106 6.11 -12.70 0.01
C ARG A 106 6.04 -11.73 1.18
N CYS A 107 6.32 -10.45 0.95
CA CYS A 107 6.57 -9.50 2.03
C CYS A 107 5.49 -8.41 2.18
N TYR A 108 4.70 -8.16 1.13
CA TYR A 108 3.80 -6.99 1.08
C TYR A 108 2.34 -7.34 0.79
N VAL A 109 2.02 -8.58 0.44
CA VAL A 109 0.65 -9.01 0.14
C VAL A 109 0.20 -10.02 1.17
N HIS A 110 -0.89 -9.72 1.87
CA HIS A 110 -1.48 -10.66 2.83
C HIS A 110 -2.01 -11.93 2.10
N PRO A 111 -1.59 -13.15 2.50
CA PRO A 111 -1.89 -14.38 1.76
C PRO A 111 -3.39 -14.66 1.63
N ALA A 112 -4.18 -14.34 2.67
CA ALA A 112 -5.62 -14.51 2.66
C ALA A 112 -6.33 -13.85 1.47
N VAL A 113 -5.81 -12.74 0.92
CA VAL A 113 -6.36 -12.10 -0.28
C VAL A 113 -6.23 -13.02 -1.49
N LEU A 114 -5.05 -13.64 -1.68
CA LEU A 114 -4.78 -14.53 -2.81
C LEU A 114 -5.53 -15.86 -2.67
N GLU A 115 -5.60 -16.38 -1.46
CA GLU A 115 -6.31 -17.63 -1.14
C GLU A 115 -7.82 -17.49 -1.36
N THR A 116 -8.40 -16.40 -0.85
CA THR A 116 -9.83 -16.11 -1.02
C THR A 116 -10.18 -15.90 -2.47
N TYR A 117 -9.36 -15.14 -3.21
CA TYR A 117 -9.57 -15.01 -4.65
C TYR A 117 -9.49 -16.36 -5.36
N SER A 118 -8.49 -17.19 -5.07
CA SER A 118 -8.36 -18.52 -5.67
C SER A 118 -9.54 -19.45 -5.38
N ALA A 119 -10.25 -19.25 -4.26
CA ALA A 119 -11.39 -20.06 -3.84
C ALA A 119 -12.74 -19.51 -4.34
N ALA A 120 -12.92 -18.19 -4.34
CA ALA A 120 -14.24 -17.54 -4.52
C ALA A 120 -14.26 -16.49 -5.64
N ALA A 121 -13.13 -16.28 -6.33
CA ALA A 121 -12.93 -15.31 -7.41
C ALA A 121 -13.25 -13.85 -7.04
N GLN A 122 -13.43 -13.54 -5.76
CA GLN A 122 -13.79 -12.21 -5.28
C GLN A 122 -13.36 -12.02 -3.82
N ILE A 123 -13.13 -10.76 -3.44
CA ILE A 123 -12.92 -10.37 -2.05
C ILE A 123 -14.25 -9.83 -1.50
N PRO A 124 -14.78 -10.38 -0.38
CA PRO A 124 -16.06 -9.95 0.18
C PRO A 124 -16.15 -8.43 0.41
N GLY A 125 -17.24 -7.82 -0.07
CA GLY A 125 -17.51 -6.39 0.11
C GLY A 125 -16.77 -5.45 -0.85
N LEU A 126 -15.73 -5.93 -1.55
CA LEU A 126 -14.86 -5.07 -2.35
C LEU A 126 -15.57 -4.56 -3.61
N ARG A 127 -16.26 -5.44 -4.34
CA ARG A 127 -16.99 -5.06 -5.54
C ARG A 127 -18.05 -3.99 -5.27
N GLN A 128 -18.76 -4.07 -4.15
CA GLN A 128 -19.73 -3.03 -3.76
C GLN A 128 -19.04 -1.72 -3.36
N ALA A 129 -17.88 -1.80 -2.69
CA ALA A 129 -17.09 -0.62 -2.36
C ALA A 129 -16.59 0.12 -3.62
N MET A 130 -16.26 -0.63 -4.68
CA MET A 130 -15.77 -0.09 -5.95
C MET A 130 -16.83 0.66 -6.76
N GLN A 131 -18.12 0.42 -6.50
CA GLN A 131 -19.23 1.16 -7.13
C GLN A 131 -19.36 2.60 -6.61
N LYS A 132 -18.66 2.97 -5.53
CA LYS A 132 -18.64 4.36 -5.03
C LYS A 132 -17.78 5.25 -5.95
N SER A 133 -17.97 6.56 -5.86
CA SER A 133 -17.28 7.55 -6.69
C SER A 133 -16.30 8.41 -5.90
N GLY A 134 -15.27 8.91 -6.58
CA GLY A 134 -14.28 9.84 -6.03
C GLY A 134 -13.54 9.29 -4.80
N ALA A 135 -13.18 10.19 -3.87
CA ALA A 135 -12.46 9.85 -2.64
C ALA A 135 -13.18 8.83 -1.74
N ARG A 136 -14.50 8.67 -1.89
CA ARG A 136 -15.28 7.68 -1.14
C ARG A 136 -14.98 6.25 -1.58
N ARG A 137 -14.56 6.04 -2.84
CA ARG A 137 -14.21 4.72 -3.38
C ARG A 137 -13.04 4.11 -2.61
N LEU A 138 -11.94 4.85 -2.48
CA LEU A 138 -10.72 4.36 -1.82
C LEU A 138 -10.99 4.00 -0.35
N ARG A 139 -11.61 4.93 0.41
CA ARG A 139 -11.99 4.67 1.79
C ARG A 139 -12.93 3.47 1.96
N SER A 140 -13.86 3.29 1.03
CA SER A 140 -14.77 2.13 1.05
C SER A 140 -14.03 0.83 0.77
N ALA A 141 -13.08 0.84 -0.18
CA ALA A 141 -12.27 -0.32 -0.51
C ALA A 141 -11.36 -0.71 0.66
N GLU A 142 -10.70 0.26 1.29
CA GLU A 142 -9.91 0.06 2.52
C GLU A 142 -10.74 -0.58 3.61
N THR A 143 -11.95 -0.05 3.86
CA THR A 143 -12.87 -0.58 4.87
C THR A 143 -13.31 -2.01 4.54
N ALA A 144 -13.59 -2.31 3.26
CA ALA A 144 -13.99 -3.65 2.83
C ALA A 144 -12.86 -4.66 3.03
N VAL A 145 -11.64 -4.33 2.60
CA VAL A 145 -10.46 -5.18 2.79
C VAL A 145 -10.15 -5.38 4.27
N LEU A 146 -10.23 -4.33 5.08
CA LEU A 146 -10.01 -4.43 6.53
C LEU A 146 -11.04 -5.33 7.21
N ARG A 147 -12.33 -5.19 6.86
CA ARG A 147 -13.39 -6.06 7.38
C ARG A 147 -13.16 -7.51 6.96
N PHE A 148 -12.79 -7.72 5.71
CA PHE A 148 -12.44 -9.05 5.20
C PHE A 148 -11.28 -9.65 6.01
N LEU A 149 -10.15 -8.95 6.19
CA LEU A 149 -9.00 -9.47 6.93
C LEU A 149 -9.34 -9.75 8.40
N ARG A 150 -10.10 -8.88 9.05
CA ARG A 150 -10.58 -9.12 10.43
C ARG A 150 -11.41 -10.41 10.54
N SER A 151 -12.21 -10.74 9.52
CA SER A 151 -12.97 -11.99 9.50
C SER A 151 -12.11 -13.26 9.32
N GLN A 152 -10.85 -13.11 8.91
CA GLN A 152 -9.90 -14.24 8.80
C GLN A 152 -9.17 -14.51 10.11
N VAL A 153 -8.98 -13.49 10.96
CA VAL A 153 -8.28 -13.63 12.26
C VAL A 153 -9.05 -14.52 13.24
N GLY A 154 -10.37 -14.60 13.15
CA GLY A 154 -11.20 -15.49 13.97
C GLY A 154 -11.34 -16.92 13.44
N LYS A 155 -10.62 -17.30 12.37
CA LYS A 155 -10.64 -18.65 11.77
C LYS A 155 -9.38 -19.47 12.05
N ILE A 156 -8.45 -18.92 12.83
CA ILE A 156 -7.21 -19.56 13.27
C ILE A 156 -7.42 -20.07 14.69
#